data_AF-A0A7S4SIT3-F1
#
_entry.id   AF-A0A7S4SIT3-F1
#
_cell.length_a   1.000
_cell.length_b   1.000
_cell.length_c   1.000
_cell.angle_alpha   90.00
_cell.angle_beta   90.00
_cell.angle_gamma   90.00
#
_symmetry.space_group_name_H-M   'P 1'
#
loop_
_entity.id
_entity.type
_entity.pdbx_description
1 polymer ?
#
loop_
_entity_poly.entity_id
_entity_poly.type
_entity_poly.pdbx_seq_one_letter_code
_entity_poly.pdbx_strand_id
1 'polypeptide(L)'
;RHIANKKDFGAMADPVVCDDGFTYDRPTIEQHFRSRIEQEEERQRQEEGGEQSTDNAACCGARREIRLTGPRTNEIVSDRLLPNRNLDQQIVELIEGGHPDLTEEDIEDWKERREQKRENDRIRREEEQRARERQEERAREGERYEHIRREEAAEAAARDTASATKRSYKE
;
A
#
# COMPACT_ATOMS: atom_id res chain seq x y z
N ARG A 1 -17.38 25.23 18.33
CA ARG A 1 -15.90 25.30 18.34
C ARG A 1 -15.41 24.44 19.50
N HIS A 2 -15.16 23.15 19.25
CA HIS A 2 -14.54 22.25 20.23
C HIS A 2 -13.08 22.09 19.81
N ILE A 3 -12.21 22.87 20.43
CA ILE A 3 -10.76 22.62 20.37
C ILE A 3 -10.53 21.54 21.41
N ALA A 4 -10.32 20.31 20.92
CA ALA A 4 -10.09 19.13 21.73
C ALA A 4 -8.81 19.27 22.58
N ASN A 5 -8.82 18.58 23.72
CA ASN A 5 -7.80 18.50 24.77
C ASN A 5 -6.36 18.91 24.41
N LYS A 6 -5.90 19.94 25.12
CA LYS A 6 -4.62 20.66 25.01
C LYS A 6 -3.36 19.88 25.49
N LYS A 7 -3.37 18.54 25.57
CA LYS A 7 -2.28 17.80 26.24
C LYS A 7 -1.49 16.77 25.42
N ASP A 8 -1.98 16.27 24.28
CA ASP A 8 -1.29 15.17 23.58
C ASP A 8 -1.23 15.30 22.04
N PHE A 9 -1.64 16.44 21.48
CA PHE A 9 -1.60 16.64 20.02
C PHE A 9 -0.49 17.61 19.65
N GLY A 10 0.76 17.14 19.72
CA GLY A 10 1.87 17.81 19.04
C GLY A 10 1.50 18.09 17.58
N ALA A 11 2.01 19.19 17.01
CA ALA A 11 1.67 19.58 15.65
C ALA A 11 1.89 18.41 14.67
N MET A 12 0.95 18.17 13.74
CA MET A 12 1.09 17.06 12.79
C MET A 12 2.29 17.34 11.86
N ALA A 13 3.20 16.38 11.74
CA ALA A 13 4.38 16.52 10.88
C ALA A 13 4.08 16.09 9.43
N ASP A 14 3.20 15.10 9.26
CA ASP A 14 2.74 14.63 7.97
C ASP A 14 1.22 14.40 7.94
N PRO A 15 0.42 15.48 7.78
CA PRO A 15 -1.03 15.34 7.77
C PRO A 15 -1.52 14.64 6.50
N VAL A 16 -2.32 13.59 6.68
CA VAL A 16 -2.90 12.77 5.61
C VAL A 16 -4.39 12.57 5.80
N VAL A 17 -5.14 12.60 4.70
CA VAL A 17 -6.57 12.31 4.65
C VAL A 17 -6.77 10.82 4.37
N CYS A 18 -7.61 10.19 5.19
CA CYS A 18 -8.10 8.84 4.97
C CYS A 18 -9.49 8.88 4.29
N ASP A 19 -9.96 7.75 3.79
CA ASP A 19 -11.23 7.66 3.05
C ASP A 19 -12.46 8.03 3.90
N ASP A 20 -12.34 7.94 5.22
CA ASP A 20 -13.36 8.40 6.18
C ASP A 20 -13.51 9.93 6.24
N GLY A 21 -12.69 10.66 5.47
CA GLY A 21 -12.70 12.11 5.38
C GLY A 21 -11.95 12.82 6.52
N PHE A 22 -11.35 12.08 7.45
CA PHE A 22 -10.58 12.65 8.54
C PHE A 22 -9.09 12.77 8.22
N THR A 23 -8.46 13.76 8.83
CA THR A 23 -7.00 13.98 8.71
C THR A 23 -6.30 13.44 9.96
N TYR A 24 -5.23 12.70 9.73
CA TYR A 24 -4.38 12.09 10.75
C TYR A 24 -2.92 12.46 10.49
N ASP A 25 -2.07 12.33 11.50
CA ASP A 25 -0.62 12.28 11.26
C ASP A 25 -0.28 10.91 10.69
N ARG A 26 0.46 10.87 9.57
CA ARG A 26 0.75 9.62 8.84
C ARG A 26 1.34 8.52 9.72
N PRO A 27 2.37 8.77 10.56
CA PRO A 27 2.96 7.71 11.38
C PRO A 27 1.95 7.08 12.34
N THR A 28 1.03 7.88 12.88
CA THR A 28 -0.01 7.44 13.81
C THR A 28 -1.03 6.54 13.14
N ILE A 29 -1.54 6.93 11.96
CA ILE A 29 -2.53 6.12 11.24
C ILE A 29 -1.90 4.83 10.68
N GLU A 30 -0.65 4.89 10.21
CA GLU A 30 0.08 3.70 9.75
C GLU A 30 0.38 2.73 10.91
N GLN A 31 0.67 3.24 12.11
CA GLN A 31 0.80 2.40 13.31
C GLN A 31 -0.55 1.76 13.70
N HIS A 32 -1.66 2.50 13.60
CA HIS A 32 -2.98 1.94 13.83
C HIS A 32 -3.30 0.78 12.88
N PHE A 33 -3.04 0.97 11.58
CA PHE A 33 -3.24 -0.09 10.59
C PHE A 33 -2.37 -1.30 10.83
N ARG A 34 -1.08 -1.11 11.17
CA ARG A 34 -0.18 -2.23 11.54
C ARG A 34 -0.70 -3.00 12.74
N SER A 35 -1.09 -2.32 13.80
CA SER A 35 -1.64 -2.98 15.00
C SER A 35 -2.92 -3.75 14.69
N ARG A 36 -3.80 -3.23 13.82
CA ARG A 36 -5.01 -3.95 13.37
C ARG A 36 -4.67 -5.20 12.58
N ILE A 37 -3.69 -5.12 11.68
CA ILE A 37 -3.20 -6.27 10.91
C ILE A 37 -2.66 -7.34 11.86
N GLU A 38 -1.77 -6.96 12.79
CA GLU A 38 -1.16 -7.88 13.76
C GLU A 38 -2.20 -8.58 14.64
N GLN A 39 -3.19 -7.85 15.16
CA GLN A 39 -4.28 -8.41 15.97
C GLN A 39 -5.13 -9.42 15.19
N GLU A 40 -5.43 -9.10 13.92
CA GLU A 40 -6.24 -9.97 13.07
C GLU A 40 -5.45 -11.23 12.67
N GLU A 41 -4.16 -11.10 12.35
CA GLU A 41 -3.28 -12.23 12.09
C GLU A 41 -3.12 -13.14 13.32
N GLU A 42 -2.98 -12.57 14.51
CA GLU A 42 -2.90 -13.33 15.76
C GLU A 42 -4.20 -14.09 16.03
N ARG A 43 -5.36 -13.45 15.82
CA ARG A 43 -6.67 -14.11 15.93
C ARG A 43 -6.79 -15.28 14.95
N GLN A 44 -6.37 -15.10 13.70
CA GLN A 44 -6.38 -16.18 12.70
C GLN A 44 -5.50 -17.37 13.13
N ARG A 45 -4.30 -17.11 13.66
CA ARG A 45 -3.42 -18.19 14.17
C ARG A 45 -4.02 -18.94 15.36
N GLN A 46 -4.72 -18.23 16.25
CA GLN A 46 -5.40 -18.85 17.40
C GLN A 46 -6.60 -19.70 16.97
N GLU A 47 -7.37 -19.23 15.99
CA GLU A 47 -8.50 -19.97 15.40
C GLU A 47 -8.02 -21.22 14.62
N GLU A 48 -6.88 -21.15 13.93
CA GLU A 48 -6.28 -22.29 13.22
C GLU A 48 -5.62 -23.33 14.16
N GLY A 49 -5.19 -22.92 15.36
CA GLY A 49 -4.61 -23.79 16.40
C GLY A 49 -5.62 -24.37 17.39
N GLY A 50 -6.87 -23.91 17.37
CA GLY A 50 -7.95 -24.34 18.28
C GLY A 50 -8.70 -25.58 17.81
N GLU A 51 -8.29 -26.74 18.34
CA GLU A 51 -9.04 -27.99 18.55
C GLU A 51 -10.38 -28.24 17.80
N GLN A 52 -10.33 -29.19 16.86
CA GLN A 52 -11.37 -30.16 16.45
C GLN A 52 -12.83 -29.87 16.88
N SER A 53 -13.57 -29.15 16.03
CA SER A 53 -15.03 -29.28 15.95
C SER A 53 -15.38 -30.23 14.81
N THR A 54 -15.96 -31.37 15.16
CA THR A 54 -16.54 -32.33 14.23
C THR A 54 -17.63 -31.69 13.38
N ASP A 55 -17.77 -32.21 12.16
CA ASP A 55 -18.84 -32.00 11.16
C ASP A 55 -18.66 -30.86 10.13
N ASN A 56 -18.07 -31.29 9.01
CA ASN A 56 -18.39 -30.95 7.62
C ASN A 56 -18.51 -29.48 7.16
N ALA A 57 -17.65 -29.20 6.17
CA ALA A 57 -17.75 -28.19 5.09
C ALA A 57 -17.08 -26.82 5.30
N ALA A 58 -15.74 -26.77 5.16
CA ALA A 58 -15.05 -25.76 4.36
C ALA A 58 -13.60 -26.18 4.06
N CYS A 59 -13.39 -26.78 2.90
CA CYS A 59 -12.16 -27.41 2.41
C CYS A 59 -11.16 -26.40 1.77
N CYS A 60 -10.96 -25.22 2.35
CA CYS A 60 -10.05 -24.23 1.75
C CYS A 60 -9.40 -23.33 2.81
N GLY A 61 -8.08 -23.35 2.95
CA GLY A 61 -7.29 -22.41 3.76
C GLY A 61 -7.28 -20.97 3.20
N ALA A 62 -8.45 -20.42 2.90
CA ALA A 62 -8.58 -19.05 2.42
C ALA A 62 -8.29 -18.09 3.58
N ARG A 63 -7.14 -17.40 3.54
CA ARG A 63 -6.84 -16.28 4.43
C ARG A 63 -7.98 -15.27 4.37
N ARG A 64 -8.54 -14.91 5.52
CA ARG A 64 -9.53 -13.84 5.60
C ARG A 64 -8.85 -12.52 5.24
N GLU A 65 -9.53 -11.73 4.41
CA GLU A 65 -9.12 -10.38 4.10
C GLU A 65 -9.17 -9.51 5.36
N ILE A 66 -8.05 -8.88 5.71
CA ILE A 66 -7.94 -8.01 6.87
C ILE A 66 -8.60 -6.68 6.53
N ARG A 67 -9.65 -6.33 7.27
CA ARG A 67 -10.36 -5.05 7.10
C ARG A 67 -9.72 -3.97 7.95
N LEU A 68 -9.17 -2.95 7.31
CA LEU A 68 -8.68 -1.76 8.01
C LEU A 68 -9.85 -0.87 8.40
N THR A 69 -9.77 -0.28 9.59
CA THR A 69 -10.81 0.62 10.12
C THR A 69 -10.23 1.98 10.49
N GLY A 70 -10.97 3.06 10.23
CA GLY A 70 -10.60 4.39 10.68
C GLY A 70 -10.60 4.49 12.21
N PRO A 71 -9.57 5.09 12.85
CA PRO A 71 -9.52 5.20 14.32
C PRO A 71 -10.68 5.97 14.94
N ARG A 72 -11.30 6.88 14.17
CA ARG A 72 -12.32 7.81 14.68
C ARG A 72 -13.75 7.37 14.36
N THR A 73 -13.98 6.90 13.14
CA THR A 73 -15.31 6.46 12.66
C THR A 73 -15.52 4.97 12.87
N ASN A 74 -14.44 4.19 13.02
CA ASN A 74 -14.45 2.72 12.98
C ASN A 74 -15.09 2.17 11.68
N GLU A 75 -15.20 2.99 10.65
CA GLU A 75 -15.64 2.59 9.32
C GLU A 75 -14.51 1.88 8.59
N ILE A 76 -14.86 1.01 7.65
CA ILE A 76 -13.87 0.32 6.82
C ILE A 76 -13.25 1.35 5.89
N VAL A 77 -11.92 1.45 5.93
CA VAL A 77 -11.14 2.38 5.12
C VAL A 77 -10.15 1.60 4.26
N SER A 78 -9.74 2.17 3.13
CA SER A 78 -8.60 1.60 2.40
C SER A 78 -7.28 1.99 3.07
N ASP A 79 -6.21 1.33 2.66
CA ASP A 79 -4.83 1.67 3.00
C ASP A 79 -4.34 2.96 2.31
N ARG A 80 -5.18 3.58 1.46
CA ARG A 80 -4.84 4.77 0.70
C ARG A 80 -4.87 6.01 1.59
N LEU A 81 -3.70 6.59 1.81
CA LEU A 81 -3.52 7.83 2.57
C LEU A 81 -3.08 8.97 1.66
N LEU A 82 -3.97 9.95 1.46
CA LEU A 82 -3.71 11.11 0.60
C LEU A 82 -3.08 12.26 1.40
N PRO A 83 -2.02 12.92 0.92
CA PRO A 83 -1.41 14.03 1.66
C PRO A 83 -2.36 15.24 1.76
N ASN A 84 -2.60 15.75 2.97
CA ASN A 84 -3.36 16.97 3.19
C ASN A 84 -2.45 18.20 3.05
N ARG A 85 -2.19 18.61 1.82
CA ARG A 85 -1.28 19.73 1.50
C ARG A 85 -1.73 21.07 2.11
N ASN A 86 -3.04 21.29 2.21
CA ASN A 86 -3.58 22.52 2.75
C ASN A 86 -3.30 22.62 4.26
N LEU A 87 -3.57 21.55 5.02
CA LEU A 87 -3.28 21.52 6.45
C LEU A 87 -1.76 21.53 6.72
N ASP A 88 -0.97 20.83 5.90
CA ASP A 88 0.50 20.85 5.98
C ASP A 88 1.04 22.28 5.93
N GLN A 89 0.56 23.07 4.97
CA GLN A 89 0.95 24.46 4.82
C GLN A 89 0.52 25.33 6.01
N GLN A 90 -0.73 25.18 6.48
CA GLN A 90 -1.22 25.93 7.64
C GLN A 90 -0.40 25.63 8.91
N ILE A 91 0.00 24.37 9.12
CA ILE A 91 0.83 23.99 10.27
C ILE A 91 2.21 24.62 10.18
N VAL A 92 2.84 24.60 9.00
CA VAL A 92 4.13 25.25 8.76
C VAL A 92 4.03 26.75 9.07
N GLU A 93 3.02 27.43 8.54
CA GLU A 93 2.80 28.87 8.76
C GLU A 93 2.56 29.18 10.25
N LEU A 94 1.84 28.34 10.98
CA LEU A 94 1.62 28.51 12.42
C LEU A 94 2.91 28.36 13.23
N ILE A 95 3.74 27.39 12.89
CA ILE A 95 4.99 27.11 13.61
C ILE A 95 6.05 28.17 13.30
N GLU A 96 6.26 28.47 12.02
CA GLU A 96 7.23 29.49 11.58
C GLU A 96 6.79 30.92 11.96
N GLY A 97 5.47 31.16 12.03
CA GLY A 97 4.89 32.41 12.49
C GLY A 97 4.97 32.65 14.00
N GLY A 98 5.49 31.68 14.78
CA GLY A 98 5.70 31.82 16.22
C GLY A 98 4.41 31.80 17.02
N HIS A 99 3.58 30.77 16.84
CA HIS A 99 2.33 30.63 17.58
C HIS A 99 2.57 30.55 19.10
N PRO A 100 1.90 31.38 19.93
CA PRO A 100 2.22 31.54 21.35
C PRO A 100 1.90 30.34 22.24
N ASP A 101 1.07 29.40 21.77
CA ASP A 101 0.75 28.16 22.49
C ASP A 101 1.80 27.03 22.27
N LEU A 102 2.80 27.21 21.40
CA LEU A 102 3.83 26.20 21.13
C LEU A 102 5.08 26.46 21.97
N THR A 103 5.58 25.44 22.64
CA THR A 103 6.87 25.50 23.33
C THR A 103 8.02 25.28 22.35
N GLU A 104 9.24 25.64 22.75
CA GLU A 104 10.44 25.38 21.94
C GLU A 104 10.66 23.88 21.71
N GLU A 105 10.36 23.06 22.73
CA GLU A 105 10.39 21.59 22.65
C GLU A 105 9.40 21.04 21.60
N ASP A 106 8.17 21.57 21.57
CA ASP A 106 7.17 21.16 20.56
C ASP A 106 7.64 21.49 19.12
N ILE A 107 8.34 22.61 18.96
CA ILE A 107 8.86 23.05 17.66
C ILE A 107 10.03 22.17 17.22
N GLU A 108 10.93 21.81 18.15
CA GLU A 108 12.05 20.92 17.88
C GLU A 108 11.58 19.50 17.52
N ASP A 109 10.67 18.91 18.31
CA ASP A 109 10.05 17.62 18.01
C ASP A 109 9.38 17.62 16.63
N TRP A 110 8.61 18.66 16.32
CA TRP A 110 7.99 18.78 15.00
C TRP A 110 9.02 18.86 13.87
N LYS A 111 10.12 19.61 14.05
CA LYS A 111 11.21 19.70 13.05
C LYS A 111 11.87 18.34 12.82
N GLU A 112 12.15 17.60 13.88
CA GLU A 112 12.72 16.25 13.79
C GLU A 112 11.78 15.32 13.02
N ARG A 113 10.49 15.28 13.38
CA ARG A 113 9.49 14.47 12.66
C ARG A 113 9.34 14.88 11.19
N ARG A 114 9.52 16.16 10.85
CA ARG A 114 9.53 16.65 9.46
C ARG A 114 10.76 16.19 8.69
N GLU A 115 11.92 16.10 9.33
CA GLU A 115 13.11 15.56 8.71
C GLU A 115 12.94 14.06 8.42
N GLN A 116 12.43 13.30 9.39
CA GLN A 116 12.09 11.89 9.21
C GLN A 116 11.08 11.69 8.06
N LYS A 117 10.05 12.54 7.97
CA LYS A 117 9.12 12.53 6.83
C LYS A 117 9.85 12.70 5.49
N ARG A 118 10.76 13.67 5.37
CA ARG A 118 11.50 13.92 4.12
C ARG A 118 12.35 12.72 3.73
N GLU A 119 12.97 12.07 4.71
CA GLU A 119 13.73 10.85 4.50
C GLU A 119 12.82 9.70 4.03
N ASN A 120 11.70 9.48 4.70
CA ASN A 120 10.72 8.46 4.31
C ASN A 120 10.14 8.71 2.91
N ASP A 121 9.84 9.97 2.57
CA ASP A 121 9.40 10.36 1.24
C ASP A 121 10.46 10.07 0.16
N ARG A 122 11.76 10.26 0.50
CA ARG A 122 12.87 9.92 -0.40
C ARG A 122 12.92 8.41 -0.64
N ILE A 123 12.92 7.63 0.45
CA ILE A 123 12.95 6.16 0.38
C ILE A 123 11.77 5.64 -0.44
N ARG A 124 10.56 6.14 -0.19
CA ARG A 124 9.34 5.73 -0.91
C ARG A 124 9.46 5.99 -2.42
N ARG A 125 9.96 7.15 -2.82
CA ARG A 125 10.17 7.46 -4.26
C ARG A 125 11.19 6.54 -4.90
N GLU A 126 12.28 6.22 -4.20
CA GLU A 126 13.28 5.26 -4.70
C GLU A 126 12.70 3.86 -4.85
N GLU A 127 11.90 3.40 -3.89
CA GLU A 127 11.23 2.10 -3.95
C GLU A 127 10.20 2.03 -5.07
N GLU A 128 9.37 3.07 -5.24
CA GLU A 128 8.43 3.20 -6.35
C GLU A 128 9.15 3.17 -7.70
N GLN A 129 10.27 3.89 -7.82
CA GLN A 129 11.08 3.87 -9.03
C GLN A 129 11.64 2.48 -9.32
N ARG A 130 12.25 1.83 -8.32
CA ARG A 130 12.76 0.45 -8.46
C ARG A 130 11.64 -0.54 -8.79
N ALA A 131 10.46 -0.37 -8.21
CA ALA A 131 9.31 -1.22 -8.51
C ALA A 131 8.83 -1.05 -9.95
N ARG A 132 8.78 0.20 -10.43
CA ARG A 132 8.45 0.51 -11.82
C ARG A 132 9.47 -0.07 -12.79
N GLU A 133 10.76 0.07 -12.52
CA GLU A 133 11.84 -0.51 -13.34
C GLU A 133 11.71 -2.04 -13.43
N ARG A 134 11.46 -2.72 -12.29
CA ARG A 134 11.19 -4.17 -12.29
C ARG A 134 9.94 -4.54 -13.09
N GLN A 135 8.90 -3.72 -13.04
CA GLN A 135 7.67 -3.97 -13.80
C GLN A 135 7.91 -3.81 -15.30
N GLU A 136 8.65 -2.78 -15.71
CA GLU A 136 9.04 -2.55 -17.09
C GLU A 136 9.97 -3.66 -17.62
N GLU A 137 10.90 -4.15 -16.80
CA GLU A 137 11.76 -5.29 -17.15
C GLU A 137 10.94 -6.57 -17.39
N ARG A 138 10.02 -6.90 -16.47
CA ARG A 138 9.10 -8.03 -16.63
C ARG A 138 8.21 -7.89 -17.88
N ALA A 139 7.76 -6.67 -18.18
CA ALA A 139 6.99 -6.40 -19.39
C ALA A 139 7.81 -6.68 -20.66
N ARG A 140 9.07 -6.19 -20.71
CA ARG A 140 9.98 -6.45 -21.83
C ARG A 140 10.32 -7.93 -21.98
N GLU A 141 10.53 -8.63 -20.86
CA GLU A 141 10.76 -10.06 -20.86
C GLU A 141 9.52 -10.81 -21.39
N GLY A 142 8.33 -10.43 -20.94
CA GLY A 142 7.06 -10.94 -21.45
C GLY A 142 6.89 -10.72 -22.96
N GLU A 143 7.22 -9.53 -23.47
CA GLU A 143 7.21 -9.23 -24.91
C GLU A 143 8.19 -10.11 -25.69
N ARG A 144 9.39 -10.37 -25.15
CA ARG A 144 10.37 -11.28 -25.76
C ARG A 144 9.85 -12.71 -25.83
N TYR A 145 9.27 -13.21 -24.75
CA TYR A 145 8.67 -14.55 -24.74
C TYR A 145 7.51 -14.66 -25.74
N GLU A 146 6.64 -13.66 -25.82
CA GLU A 146 5.55 -13.62 -26.80
C GLU A 146 6.07 -13.58 -28.25
N HIS A 147 7.17 -12.86 -28.51
CA HIS A 147 7.81 -12.86 -29.82
C HIS A 147 8.31 -14.24 -30.21
N ILE A 148 9.12 -14.88 -29.34
CA ILE A 148 9.65 -16.24 -29.58
C ILE A 148 8.50 -17.22 -29.81
N ARG A 149 7.46 -17.17 -28.97
CA ARG A 149 6.28 -18.04 -29.09
C ARG A 149 5.56 -17.87 -30.43
N ARG A 150 5.46 -16.64 -30.95
CA ARG A 150 4.86 -16.37 -32.27
C ARG A 150 5.72 -16.91 -33.41
N GLU A 151 7.04 -16.78 -33.31
CA GLU A 151 7.95 -17.34 -34.31
C GLU A 151 7.88 -18.87 -34.34
N GLU A 152 7.90 -19.53 -33.19
CA GLU A 152 7.74 -20.99 -33.09
C GLU A 152 6.40 -21.46 -33.64
N ALA A 153 5.31 -20.74 -33.34
CA ALA A 153 3.98 -21.06 -33.88
C ALA A 153 3.91 -20.87 -35.40
N ALA A 154 4.53 -19.81 -35.94
CA ALA A 154 4.61 -19.57 -37.37
C ALA A 154 5.44 -20.65 -38.09
N GLU A 155 6.56 -21.07 -37.49
CA GLU A 155 7.39 -22.14 -38.04
C GLU A 155 6.66 -23.50 -38.02
N ALA A 156 5.95 -23.82 -36.94
CA ALA A 156 5.13 -25.01 -36.85
C ALA A 156 4.03 -25.03 -37.95
N ALA A 157 3.32 -23.90 -38.13
CA ALA A 157 2.32 -23.77 -39.18
C ALA A 157 2.93 -23.89 -40.60
N ALA A 158 4.13 -23.37 -40.82
CA ALA A 158 4.84 -23.51 -42.09
C ALA A 158 5.25 -24.98 -42.36
N ARG A 159 5.66 -25.73 -41.34
CA ARG A 159 5.96 -27.16 -41.47
C ARG A 159 4.72 -27.99 -41.78
N ASP A 160 3.59 -27.67 -41.15
CA ASP A 160 2.31 -28.36 -41.39
C ASP A 160 1.80 -28.12 -42.81
N THR A 161 1.83 -26.87 -43.28
CA THR A 161 1.45 -26.53 -44.67
C THR A 161 2.37 -27.20 -45.69
N ALA A 162 3.68 -27.18 -45.50
CA ALA A 162 4.63 -27.85 -46.40
C ALA A 162 4.41 -29.38 -46.44
N SER A 163 4.05 -29.98 -45.31
CA SER A 163 3.74 -31.42 -45.21
C SER A 163 2.43 -31.76 -45.92
N ALA A 164 1.42 -30.90 -45.84
CA ALA A 164 0.15 -31.06 -46.56
C ALA A 164 0.34 -30.96 -48.08
N THR A 165 1.09 -29.97 -48.56
CA THR A 165 1.39 -29.80 -49.99
C THR A 165 2.13 -31.02 -50.56
N LYS A 166 3.10 -31.58 -49.83
CA LYS A 166 3.81 -32.79 -50.27
C LYS A 166 2.92 -34.04 -50.36
N ARG A 167 1.84 -34.13 -49.58
CA ARG A 167 0.87 -35.24 -49.67
C ARG A 167 -0.01 -35.09 -50.92
N SER A 168 -0.44 -33.87 -51.23
CA SER A 168 -1.31 -33.61 -52.40
C SER A 168 -0.62 -33.83 -53.76
N TYR A 169 0.71 -33.82 -53.84
CA TYR A 169 1.45 -34.11 -55.08
C TYR A 169 1.74 -35.61 -55.29
N LYS A 170 1.35 -36.49 -54.35
CA LYS A 170 1.56 -37.95 -54.45
C LYS A 170 0.28 -38.73 -54.79
N GLU A 171 -0.85 -38.04 -54.94
CA GLU A 171 -2.12 -38.58 -55.45
C GLU A 171 -2.33 -38.16 -56.91
#